data_AF-A0A845LWN1-F1
#
_entry.id   AF-A0A845LWN1-F1
#
_cell.length_a   1.000
_cell.length_b   1.000
_cell.length_c   1.000
_cell.angle_alpha   90.00
_cell.angle_beta   90.00
_cell.angle_gamma   90.00
#
_symmetry.space_group_name_H-M   'P 1'
#
loop_
_entity.id
_entity.type
_entity.pdbx_description
1 polymer ?
#
loop_
_entity_poly.entity_id
_entity_poly.type
_entity_poly.pdbx_seq_one_letter_code
_entity_poly.pdbx_strand_id
1 'polypeptide(L)'
;MFYIKVDEKNVIRDAITYEHPGYIPYDVPSVPVGINGGWFKYENGVAVEYPELKPKDVTPEIDELRSQVANLTAVIDAMLGGTTV
;
A
#
# COMPACT_ATOMS: atom_id res chain seq x y z
N MET A 1 -8.73 23.99 -6.59
CA MET A 1 -9.71 23.05 -7.17
C MET A 1 -8.99 21.80 -7.60
N PHE A 2 -9.43 20.65 -7.09
CA PHE A 2 -8.99 19.33 -7.50
C PHE A 2 -10.19 18.53 -7.98
N TYR A 3 -9.93 17.41 -8.63
CA TYR A 3 -10.93 16.42 -9.02
C TYR A 3 -10.42 15.07 -8.53
N ILE A 4 -11.25 14.33 -7.79
CA ILE A 4 -10.85 13.05 -7.20
C ILE A 4 -11.61 11.89 -7.85
N LYS A 5 -10.94 10.75 -7.95
CA LYS A 5 -11.56 9.49 -8.36
C LYS A 5 -11.71 8.60 -7.14
N VAL A 6 -12.92 8.07 -6.95
CA VAL A 6 -13.24 7.16 -5.86
C VAL A 6 -13.63 5.79 -6.41
N ASP A 7 -13.39 4.74 -5.64
CA ASP A 7 -13.86 3.38 -5.96
C ASP A 7 -15.24 3.08 -5.33
N GLU A 8 -15.71 1.84 -5.49
CA GLU A 8 -16.99 1.34 -4.97
C GLU A 8 -17.10 1.42 -3.43
N LYS A 9 -15.97 1.56 -2.72
CA LYS A 9 -15.90 1.68 -1.25
C LYS A 9 -15.62 3.12 -0.82
N ASN A 10 -15.77 4.09 -1.72
CA ASN A 10 -15.43 5.50 -1.54
C ASN A 10 -13.95 5.76 -1.24
N VAL A 11 -13.04 4.81 -1.51
CA VAL A 11 -11.61 5.03 -1.34
C VAL A 11 -11.09 5.88 -2.49
N ILE A 12 -10.35 6.95 -2.16
CA ILE A 12 -9.73 7.83 -3.13
C ILE A 12 -8.57 7.09 -3.81
N ARG A 13 -8.64 6.99 -5.14
CA ARG A 13 -7.66 6.31 -5.99
C ARG A 13 -6.78 7.27 -6.77
N ASP A 14 -7.27 8.48 -7.01
CA ASP A 14 -6.54 9.48 -7.77
C ASP A 14 -7.03 10.90 -7.47
N ALA A 15 -6.19 11.88 -7.73
CA ALA A 15 -6.48 13.31 -7.58
C ALA A 15 -5.75 14.11 -8.68
N ILE A 16 -6.52 14.85 -9.48
CA ILE A 16 -6.03 15.64 -10.62
C ILE A 16 -6.50 17.10 -10.51
N THR A 17 -5.96 17.99 -11.35
CA THR A 17 -6.24 19.44 -11.33
C THR A 17 -7.12 19.93 -12.48
N TYR A 18 -7.65 19.01 -13.29
CA TYR A 18 -8.51 19.31 -14.44
C TYR A 18 -9.74 18.40 -14.45
N GLU A 19 -10.82 18.88 -15.07
CA GLU A 19 -12.06 18.12 -15.18
C GLU A 19 -11.86 16.89 -16.08
N HIS A 20 -12.34 15.73 -15.62
CA HIS A 20 -12.25 14.49 -16.38
C HIS A 20 -13.46 13.60 -16.09
N PRO A 21 -14.01 12.88 -17.09
CA PRO A 21 -15.07 11.91 -16.87
C PRO A 21 -14.72 10.89 -15.77
N GLY A 22 -15.65 10.67 -14.85
CA GLY A 22 -15.48 9.73 -13.73
C GLY A 22 -14.74 10.30 -12.51
N TYR A 23 -14.39 11.58 -12.52
CA TYR A 23 -13.87 12.29 -11.35
C TYR A 23 -14.94 13.24 -10.81
N ILE A 24 -14.94 13.43 -9.50
CA ILE A 24 -15.84 14.36 -8.81
C ILE A 24 -15.08 15.65 -8.42
N PRO A 25 -15.70 16.84 -8.56
CA PRO A 25 -15.08 18.09 -8.11
C PRO A 25 -14.81 18.06 -6.61
N TYR A 26 -13.62 18.50 -6.21
CA TYR A 26 -13.18 18.60 -4.84
C TYR A 26 -12.56 19.98 -4.59
N ASP A 27 -13.38 20.88 -4.05
CA ASP A 27 -13.01 22.28 -3.86
C ASP A 27 -12.24 22.50 -2.57
N VAL A 28 -10.95 22.21 -2.63
CA VAL A 28 -9.99 22.47 -1.56
C VAL A 28 -8.79 23.25 -2.08
N PRO A 29 -8.14 24.06 -1.22
CA PRO A 29 -6.92 24.78 -1.57
C PRO A 29 -5.74 23.84 -1.80
N SER A 30 -5.68 22.72 -1.06
CA SER A 30 -4.66 21.69 -1.19
C SER A 30 -5.22 20.32 -0.78
N VAL A 31 -4.62 19.27 -1.32
CA VAL A 31 -4.90 17.88 -0.92
C VAL A 31 -3.81 17.36 0.02
N PRO A 32 -4.14 16.47 0.98
CA PRO A 32 -3.15 15.76 1.77
C PRO A 32 -2.11 15.03 0.92
N VAL A 33 -0.86 14.99 1.41
CA VAL A 33 0.20 14.21 0.77
C VAL A 33 -0.20 12.73 0.77
N GLY A 34 -0.13 12.10 -0.40
CA GLY A 34 -0.53 10.71 -0.57
C GLY A 34 -2.04 10.47 -0.65
N ILE A 35 -2.85 11.49 -0.96
CA ILE A 35 -4.30 11.34 -1.15
C ILE A 35 -4.68 10.23 -2.16
N ASN A 36 -3.85 9.99 -3.16
CA ASN A 36 -4.00 8.94 -4.18
C ASN A 36 -3.44 7.58 -3.74
N GLY A 37 -2.93 7.47 -2.51
CA GLY A 37 -2.29 6.27 -1.99
C GLY A 37 -3.25 5.15 -1.57
N GLY A 38 -4.56 5.40 -1.58
CA GLY A 38 -5.57 4.38 -1.30
C GLY A 38 -5.90 4.17 0.18
N TRP A 39 -5.49 5.09 1.06
CA TRP A 39 -5.84 5.09 2.48
C TRP A 39 -6.64 6.33 2.92
N PHE A 40 -7.22 7.05 1.97
CA PHE A 40 -8.21 8.10 2.22
C PHE A 40 -9.57 7.68 1.66
N LYS A 41 -10.65 7.96 2.38
CA LYS A 41 -12.02 7.83 1.87
C LYS A 41 -12.66 9.19 1.67
N TYR A 42 -13.52 9.31 0.68
CA TYR A 42 -14.34 10.48 0.49
C TYR A 42 -15.67 10.31 1.21
N GLU A 43 -15.88 11.11 2.26
CA GLU A 43 -17.04 11.04 3.14
C GLU A 43 -17.56 12.44 3.42
N ASN A 44 -18.86 12.67 3.23
CA ASN A 44 -19.52 13.95 3.52
C ASN A 44 -18.84 15.18 2.89
N GLY A 45 -18.27 15.04 1.70
CA GLY A 45 -17.62 16.15 0.99
C GLY A 45 -16.15 16.36 1.36
N VAL A 46 -15.57 15.52 2.22
CA VAL A 46 -14.17 15.66 2.67
C VAL A 46 -13.39 14.35 2.54
N ALA A 47 -12.07 14.45 2.40
CA ALA A 47 -11.17 13.31 2.48
C ALA A 47 -10.88 12.97 3.95
N VAL A 48 -11.21 11.76 4.38
CA VAL A 48 -10.96 11.22 5.72
C VAL A 48 -9.87 10.15 5.62
N GLU A 49 -8.83 10.26 6.44
CA GLU A 49 -7.75 9.28 6.47
C GLU A 49 -8.19 8.01 7.22
N TYR A 50 -7.86 6.85 6.67
CA TYR A 50 -8.05 5.51 7.25
C TYR A 50 -6.68 4.84 7.37
N PRO A 51 -5.92 5.11 8.46
CA PRO A 51 -4.55 4.64 8.62
C PRO A 51 -4.38 3.13 8.51
N GLU A 52 -5.41 2.36 8.86
CA GLU A 52 -5.44 0.90 8.74
C GLU A 52 -5.39 0.38 7.30
N LEU A 53 -5.75 1.23 6.32
CA LEU A 53 -5.64 0.92 4.90
C LEU A 53 -4.24 1.23 4.34
N LYS A 54 -3.40 1.93 5.09
CA LYS A 54 -2.05 2.26 4.67
C LYS A 54 -1.24 0.97 4.51
N PRO A 55 -0.56 0.75 3.37
CA PRO A 55 0.31 -0.40 3.20
C PRO A 55 1.31 -0.46 4.35
N LYS A 56 1.41 -1.62 4.99
CA LYS A 56 2.47 -1.86 5.97
C LYS A 56 3.77 -2.08 5.21
N ASP A 57 4.86 -1.52 5.72
CA ASP A 57 6.17 -1.94 5.29
C ASP A 57 6.40 -3.36 5.83
N VAL A 58 6.40 -4.34 4.94
CA VAL A 58 6.59 -5.76 5.25
C VAL A 58 8.02 -6.23 4.92
N THR A 59 8.89 -5.29 4.54
CA THR A 59 10.29 -5.59 4.19
C THR A 59 11.04 -6.24 5.36
N PRO A 60 10.93 -5.77 6.62
CA PRO A 60 11.61 -6.38 7.75
C PRO A 60 11.22 -7.85 7.97
N GLU A 61 9.93 -8.17 7.90
CA GLU A 61 9.40 -9.53 8.06
C GLU A 61 9.83 -10.44 6.90
N ILE A 62 9.86 -9.90 5.67
CA ILE A 62 10.37 -10.63 4.51
C ILE A 62 11.86 -10.95 4.68
N ASP A 63 12.66 -9.99 5.15
CA ASP A 63 14.09 -10.17 5.37
C ASP A 63 14.36 -11.19 6.49
N GLU A 64 13.56 -11.16 7.56
CA GLU A 64 13.61 -12.18 8.61
C GLU A 64 13.29 -13.57 8.06
N LEU A 65 12.18 -13.71 7.31
CA LEU A 65 11.80 -14.98 6.69
C LEU A 65 12.87 -15.49 5.71
N ARG A 66 13.49 -14.60 4.93
CA ARG A 66 14.62 -14.96 4.05
C ARG A 66 15.80 -15.51 4.84
N SER A 67 16.14 -14.89 5.97
CA SER A 67 17.20 -15.36 6.86
C SER A 67 16.87 -16.74 7.46
N GLN A 68 15.63 -16.93 7.92
CA GLN A 68 15.17 -18.22 8.45
C GLN A 68 15.24 -19.33 7.38
N VAL A 69 14.80 -19.06 6.14
CA VAL A 69 14.89 -20.01 5.01
C VAL A 69 16.34 -20.33 4.68
N ALA A 70 17.23 -19.34 4.65
CA ALA A 70 18.66 -19.56 4.40
C ALA A 70 19.29 -20.47 5.47
N ASN A 71 18.98 -20.24 6.75
CA ASN A 71 19.45 -21.06 7.85
C ASN A 71 18.93 -22.51 7.77
N LEU A 72 17.64 -22.69 7.48
CA LEU A 72 17.05 -24.03 7.30
C LEU A 72 17.68 -24.77 6.12
N THR A 73 17.94 -24.08 5.01
CA THR A 73 18.60 -24.67 3.85
C THR A 73 20.00 -25.16 4.22
N ALA A 74 20.79 -24.36 4.94
CA ALA A 74 22.11 -24.75 5.39
C ALA A 74 22.08 -25.96 6.35
N VAL A 75 21.08 -26.06 7.24
CA VAL A 75 20.90 -27.22 8.12
C VAL A 75 20.56 -28.48 7.31
N ILE A 76 19.67 -28.37 6.33
CA ILE A 76 19.31 -29.48 5.44
C ILE A 76 20.54 -29.93 4.65
N ASP A 77 21.31 -28.99 4.09
CA ASP A 77 22.54 -29.31 3.36
C ASP A 77 23.57 -30.00 4.26
N ALA A 78 23.70 -29.60 5.53
CA ALA A 78 24.58 -30.28 6.48
C ALA A 78 24.07 -31.70 6.84
N MET A 79 22.75 -31.88 6.97
CA MET A 79 22.14 -33.17 7.27
C MET A 79 22.20 -34.15 6.09
N LEU A 80 22.01 -33.66 4.87
CA LEU A 80 22.04 -34.46 3.64
C LEU A 80 23.46 -34.64 3.10
N GLY A 81 24.33 -33.64 3.29
CA GLY A 81 25.74 -33.62 2.89
C GLY A 81 26.67 -34.40 3.81
N GLY A 82 26.18 -34.95 4.94
CA GLY A 82 26.91 -35.91 5.77
C GLY A 82 27.02 -37.33 5.17
N THR A 83 26.52 -37.58 3.95
CA THR A 83 26.47 -38.93 3.34
C THR A 83 27.25 -39.10 2.03
N THR A 84 28.09 -38.15 1.64
CA THR A 84 29.11 -38.30 0.58
C THR A 84 30.20 -37.26 0.88
N VAL A 85 31.46 -37.56 1.22
CA VAL A 85 32.40 -38.64 0.90
C VAL A 85 33.30 -38.87 2.12
#